data_AF-A0A9W8F7Y8-F1
#
_entry.id   AF-A0A9W8F7Y8-F1
#
_cell.length_a   1.000
_cell.length_b   1.000
_cell.length_c   1.000
_cell.angle_alpha   90.00
_cell.angle_beta   90.00
_cell.angle_gamma   90.00
#
_symmetry.space_group_name_H-M   'P 1'
#
loop_
_entity.id
_entity.type
_entity.pdbx_description
1 polymer ?
#
loop_
_entity_poly.entity_id
_entity_poly.type
_entity_poly.pdbx_seq_one_letter_code
_entity_poly.pdbx_strand_id
1 'polypeptide(L)'
;MSSGAARPLWRKAVLAVAVAAPIAIFVTDNIMSLQMISGRSMQPALNPDSNRLWKDVVLMDRMVQGEMAPRRLQRGDVVTLVSPSDPDLLLVKRIVAMPHDCVVPLGKPNSFVRVPKGHCWVEGDESFHSGDSSSFGPVSLALIRGRALTPVWPPSRFGASLAGLPEWKKSRVYANGSHRLSEL
;
A
#
# COMPACT_ATOMS: atom_id res chain seq x y z
N MET A 1 43.46 15.93 45.37
CA MET A 1 43.36 14.89 44.33
C MET A 1 41.89 14.53 44.13
N SER A 2 41.25 15.06 43.10
CA SER A 2 39.83 14.81 42.80
C SER A 2 39.71 13.49 42.03
N SER A 3 39.28 12.42 42.71
CA SER A 3 38.97 11.14 42.08
C SER A 3 37.67 11.28 41.28
N GLY A 4 37.80 11.49 39.97
CA GLY A 4 36.68 11.46 39.04
C GLY A 4 36.10 10.05 38.96
N ALA A 5 35.03 9.78 39.73
CA ALA A 5 34.31 8.52 39.64
C ALA A 5 33.78 8.33 38.20
N ALA A 6 34.36 7.37 37.48
CA ALA A 6 33.94 7.04 36.13
C ALA A 6 32.46 6.65 36.14
N ARG A 7 31.62 7.41 35.41
CA ARG A 7 30.19 7.13 35.31
C ARG A 7 30.00 5.71 34.73
N PRO A 8 29.21 4.83 35.36
CA PRO A 8 29.13 3.44 34.95
C PRO A 8 28.42 3.31 33.59
N LEU A 9 28.95 2.43 32.72
CA LEU A 9 28.50 2.24 31.33
C LEU A 9 27.00 1.90 31.23
N TRP A 10 26.43 1.18 32.20
CA TRP A 10 25.02 0.81 32.21
C TRP A 10 24.08 2.03 32.25
N ARG A 11 24.47 3.15 32.88
CA ARG A 11 23.65 4.38 32.89
C ARG A 11 23.50 4.98 31.50
N LYS A 12 24.58 4.95 30.69
CA LYS A 12 24.55 5.41 29.30
C LYS A 12 23.67 4.49 28.44
N ALA A 13 23.75 3.18 28.66
CA ALA A 13 22.91 2.21 27.96
C ALA A 13 21.42 2.38 28.30
N VAL A 14 21.07 2.53 29.58
CA VAL A 14 19.68 2.75 30.02
C VAL A 14 19.12 4.05 29.43
N LEU A 15 19.88 5.15 29.47
CA LEU A 15 19.45 6.41 28.88
C LEU A 15 19.30 6.30 27.35
N ALA A 16 20.22 5.61 26.67
CA ALA A 16 20.14 5.40 25.24
C ALA A 16 18.88 4.61 24.85
N VAL A 17 18.54 3.54 25.58
CA VAL A 17 17.32 2.76 25.36
C VAL A 17 16.08 3.60 25.66
N ALA A 18 16.06 4.36 26.76
CA ALA A 18 14.93 5.21 27.15
C ALA A 18 14.61 6.30 26.10
N VAL A 19 15.62 6.78 25.37
CA VAL A 19 15.43 7.72 24.26
C VAL A 19 15.10 7.00 22.95
N ALA A 20 15.77 5.89 22.63
CA ALA A 20 15.60 5.18 21.37
C ALA A 20 14.27 4.44 21.27
N ALA A 21 13.77 3.84 22.36
CA ALA A 21 12.53 3.08 22.37
C ALA A 21 11.29 3.90 21.95
N PRO A 22 10.99 5.09 22.52
CA PRO A 22 9.82 5.87 22.08
C PRO A 22 9.96 6.36 20.63
N ILE A 23 11.18 6.66 20.17
CA ILE A 23 11.43 7.02 18.77
C ILE A 23 11.13 5.82 17.87
N ALA A 24 11.64 4.64 18.21
CA ALA A 24 11.39 3.42 17.45
C ALA A 24 9.89 3.09 17.38
N ILE A 25 9.18 3.16 18.51
CA ILE A 25 7.73 2.96 18.58
C ILE A 25 6.99 3.96 17.68
N PHE A 26 7.33 5.25 17.78
CA PHE A 26 6.72 6.28 16.95
C PHE A 26 6.93 6.00 15.45
N VAL A 27 8.15 5.63 15.05
CA VAL A 27 8.47 5.28 13.68
C VAL A 27 7.68 4.05 13.22
N THR A 28 7.61 3.00 14.03
CA THR A 28 6.89 1.77 13.67
C THR A 28 5.38 1.94 13.59
N ASP A 29 4.84 2.85 14.39
CA ASP A 29 3.40 3.09 14.46
C ASP A 29 2.93 4.06 13.38
N ASN A 30 3.72 5.09 13.05
CA ASN A 30 3.28 6.22 12.22
C ASN A 30 3.99 6.35 10.87
N ILE A 31 5.21 5.83 10.73
CA ILE A 31 6.06 6.10 9.57
C ILE A 31 6.21 4.86 8.70
N MET A 32 6.74 3.78 9.26
CA MET A 32 6.98 2.54 8.53
C MET A 32 6.51 1.34 9.33
N SER A 33 5.86 0.39 8.68
CA SER A 33 5.49 -0.88 9.33
C SER A 33 5.74 -2.06 8.41
N LEU A 34 5.99 -3.23 9.00
CA LEU A 34 6.08 -4.48 8.25
C LEU A 34 4.73 -5.19 8.27
N GLN A 35 4.24 -5.61 7.11
CA GLN A 35 2.99 -6.36 7.00
C GLN A 35 3.18 -7.65 6.21
N MET A 36 2.70 -8.75 6.78
CA MET A 36 2.64 -10.05 6.10
C MET A 36 1.41 -10.09 5.21
N ILE A 37 1.63 -10.25 3.90
CA ILE A 37 0.55 -10.26 2.92
C ILE A 37 0.04 -11.68 2.75
N SER A 38 -1.23 -11.90 3.05
CA SER A 38 -1.91 -13.16 2.81
C SER A 38 -2.94 -13.01 1.70
N GLY A 39 -2.99 -13.97 0.78
CA GLY A 39 -3.98 -14.00 -0.31
C GLY A 39 -3.34 -13.98 -1.70
N ARG A 40 -4.20 -14.18 -2.70
CA ARG A 40 -3.81 -14.30 -4.12
C ARG A 40 -4.14 -13.06 -4.95
N SER A 41 -4.94 -12.13 -4.44
CA SER A 41 -5.47 -11.03 -5.28
C SER A 41 -4.40 -10.10 -5.85
N MET A 42 -3.19 -10.11 -5.28
CA MET A 42 -2.07 -9.29 -5.74
C MET A 42 -1.04 -10.09 -6.54
N GLN A 43 -1.33 -11.34 -6.91
CA GLN A 43 -0.47 -12.12 -7.81
C GLN A 43 -0.48 -11.48 -9.22
N PRO A 44 0.67 -11.45 -9.93
CA PRO A 44 1.98 -11.99 -9.53
C PRO A 44 2.84 -11.01 -8.70
N ALA A 45 2.41 -9.76 -8.50
CA ALA A 45 3.21 -8.72 -7.84
C ALA A 45 3.55 -9.07 -6.39
N LEU A 46 2.62 -9.71 -5.66
CA LEU A 46 2.82 -10.23 -4.32
C LEU A 46 2.40 -11.70 -4.25
N ASN A 47 3.15 -12.49 -3.48
CA ASN A 47 3.01 -13.94 -3.34
C ASN A 47 2.95 -14.69 -4.68
N PRO A 48 3.91 -14.54 -5.61
CA PRO A 48 3.87 -15.16 -6.95
C PRO A 48 3.76 -16.69 -6.88
N ASP A 49 4.36 -17.31 -5.86
CA ASP A 49 4.30 -18.75 -5.67
C ASP A 49 2.94 -19.19 -5.11
N SER A 50 2.25 -20.04 -5.87
CA SER A 50 0.95 -20.61 -5.46
C SER A 50 1.05 -21.65 -4.34
N ASN A 51 2.26 -22.14 -4.04
CA ASN A 51 2.53 -23.21 -3.09
C ASN A 51 2.38 -22.78 -1.62
N ARG A 52 2.17 -21.48 -1.33
CA ARG A 52 1.93 -20.91 0.02
C ARG A 52 3.01 -21.21 1.08
N LEU A 53 4.18 -21.74 0.68
CA LEU A 53 5.29 -22.04 1.58
C LEU A 53 5.83 -20.79 2.28
N TRP A 54 5.79 -19.67 1.57
CA TRP A 54 6.27 -18.37 2.05
C TRP A 54 5.21 -17.32 1.75
N LYS A 55 5.15 -16.30 2.60
CA LYS A 55 4.35 -15.10 2.35
C LYS A 55 5.25 -13.90 2.34
N ASP A 56 4.96 -12.95 1.48
CA ASP A 56 5.71 -11.72 1.45
C ASP A 56 5.49 -10.94 2.74
N VAL A 57 6.59 -10.49 3.32
CA VAL A 57 6.56 -9.40 4.29
C VAL A 57 6.96 -8.15 3.54
N VAL A 58 6.09 -7.15 3.57
CA VAL A 58 6.23 -5.92 2.79
C VAL A 58 6.45 -4.76 3.74
N LEU A 59 7.40 -3.89 3.37
CA LEU A 59 7.60 -2.61 4.04
C LEU A 59 6.52 -1.63 3.58
N MET A 60 5.77 -1.09 4.54
CA MET A 60 4.65 -0.20 4.31
C MET A 60 5.00 1.21 4.79
N ASP A 61 4.77 2.21 3.95
CA ASP A 61 4.74 3.64 4.29
C ASP A 61 3.36 3.98 4.91
N ARG A 62 3.34 4.42 6.16
CA ARG A 62 2.13 4.84 6.89
C ARG A 62 1.86 6.34 6.84
N MET A 63 2.79 7.13 6.30
CA MET A 63 2.60 8.58 6.12
C MET A 63 1.59 8.93 5.01
N VAL A 64 0.93 7.93 4.42
CA VAL A 64 -0.18 8.10 3.47
C VAL A 64 -1.53 8.22 4.16
N GLN A 65 -1.59 8.23 5.50
CA GLN A 65 -2.81 8.50 6.25
C GLN A 65 -3.03 10.01 6.43
N GLY A 66 -4.30 10.43 6.50
CA GLY A 66 -4.68 11.83 6.76
C GLY A 66 -4.50 12.77 5.57
N GLU A 67 -4.26 14.05 5.82
CA GLU A 67 -4.22 15.11 4.79
C GLU A 67 -3.07 14.94 3.77
N MET A 68 -2.06 14.13 4.08
CA MET A 68 -0.94 13.85 3.18
C MET A 68 -1.27 12.77 2.13
N ALA A 69 -2.34 12.00 2.31
CA ALA A 69 -2.74 10.90 1.41
C ALA A 69 -2.80 11.33 -0.08
N PRO A 70 -3.47 12.44 -0.45
CA PRO A 70 -3.64 12.82 -1.86
C PRO A 70 -2.33 13.21 -2.54
N ARG A 71 -1.30 13.60 -1.76
CA ARG A 71 0.00 14.03 -2.30
C ARG A 71 0.99 12.89 -2.46
N ARG A 72 0.79 11.79 -1.73
CA ARG A 72 1.74 10.66 -1.70
C ARG A 72 1.25 9.43 -2.45
N LEU A 73 -0.04 9.33 -2.72
CA LEU A 73 -0.63 8.22 -3.45
C LEU A 73 -0.71 8.52 -4.94
N GLN A 74 -0.36 7.52 -5.75
CA GLN A 74 -0.37 7.62 -7.20
C GLN A 74 -0.94 6.35 -7.83
N ARG A 75 -1.25 6.44 -9.13
CA ARG A 75 -1.66 5.28 -9.92
C ARG A 75 -0.53 4.25 -9.93
N GLY A 76 -0.88 2.99 -9.76
CA GLY A 76 0.07 1.89 -9.66
C GLY A 76 0.56 1.61 -8.24
N ASP A 77 0.28 2.45 -7.25
CA ASP A 77 0.64 2.14 -5.86
C ASP A 77 -0.14 0.91 -5.35
N VAL A 78 0.56 0.00 -4.67
CA VAL A 78 -0.07 -1.06 -3.90
C VAL A 78 -0.35 -0.52 -2.49
N VAL A 79 -1.58 -0.65 -2.02
CA VAL A 79 -2.03 -0.07 -0.76
C VAL A 79 -2.77 -1.10 0.09
N THR A 80 -2.68 -0.92 1.41
CA THR A 80 -3.64 -1.52 2.34
C THR A 80 -4.76 -0.56 2.64
N LEU A 81 -5.98 -1.06 2.62
CA LEU A 81 -7.18 -0.27 2.92
C LEU A 81 -8.16 -1.08 3.75
N VAL A 82 -8.98 -0.39 4.54
CA VAL A 82 -10.13 -1.02 5.20
C VAL A 82 -11.21 -1.26 4.13
N SER A 83 -11.79 -2.46 4.10
CA SER A 83 -12.86 -2.80 3.17
C SER A 83 -14.08 -1.91 3.44
N PRO A 84 -14.64 -1.25 2.41
CA PRO A 84 -15.88 -0.47 2.56
C PRO A 84 -17.08 -1.33 2.99
N SER A 85 -17.05 -2.62 2.66
CA SER A 85 -18.14 -3.56 2.95
C SER A 85 -17.98 -4.27 4.30
N ASP A 86 -16.77 -4.32 4.84
CA ASP A 86 -16.45 -5.02 6.09
C ASP A 86 -15.33 -4.26 6.83
N PRO A 87 -15.66 -3.46 7.87
CA PRO A 87 -14.68 -2.65 8.58
C PRO A 87 -13.57 -3.44 9.28
N ASP A 88 -13.78 -4.73 9.57
CA ASP A 88 -12.80 -5.58 10.24
C ASP A 88 -11.81 -6.21 9.24
N LEU A 89 -12.06 -6.08 7.94
CA LEU A 89 -11.24 -6.65 6.88
C LEU A 89 -10.30 -5.62 6.25
N LEU A 90 -8.99 -5.89 6.37
CA LEU A 90 -7.95 -5.13 5.65
C LEU A 90 -7.65 -5.79 4.29
N LEU A 91 -7.84 -5.04 3.22
CA LEU A 91 -7.57 -5.46 1.84
C LEU A 91 -6.23 -4.91 1.37
N VAL A 92 -5.56 -5.66 0.49
CA VAL A 92 -4.37 -5.22 -0.24
C VAL A 92 -4.74 -5.16 -1.72
N LYS A 93 -4.68 -3.96 -2.31
CA LYS A 93 -5.09 -3.71 -3.69
C LYS A 93 -4.16 -2.70 -4.36
N ARG A 94 -4.18 -2.65 -5.69
CA ARG A 94 -3.46 -1.64 -6.47
C ARG A 94 -4.39 -0.49 -6.83
N ILE A 95 -3.93 0.75 -6.65
CA ILE A 95 -4.60 1.94 -7.17
C ILE A 95 -4.50 1.91 -8.70
N VAL A 96 -5.64 1.81 -9.37
CA VAL A 96 -5.73 1.80 -10.83
C VAL A 96 -6.06 3.19 -11.36
N ALA A 97 -6.94 3.91 -10.68
CA ALA A 97 -7.35 5.26 -11.08
C ALA A 97 -7.45 6.19 -9.86
N MET A 98 -7.10 7.46 -10.07
CA MET A 98 -7.05 8.53 -9.07
C MET A 98 -8.26 9.47 -9.21
N PRO A 99 -8.50 10.41 -8.28
CA PRO A 99 -9.59 11.37 -8.40
C PRO A 99 -9.63 12.02 -9.80
N HIS A 100 -10.84 12.13 -10.35
CA HIS A 100 -11.14 12.70 -11.69
C HIS A 100 -10.81 11.83 -12.89
N ASP A 101 -10.14 10.68 -12.71
CA ASP A 101 -9.98 9.71 -13.78
C ASP A 101 -11.30 9.03 -14.13
N CYS A 102 -11.36 8.46 -15.33
CA CYS A 102 -12.41 7.55 -15.74
C CYS A 102 -11.85 6.15 -15.92
N VAL A 103 -12.56 5.14 -15.42
CA VAL A 103 -12.20 3.74 -15.59
C VAL A 103 -13.34 2.94 -16.21
N VAL A 104 -12.99 1.96 -17.03
CA VAL A 104 -13.92 0.93 -17.51
C VAL A 104 -13.76 -0.30 -16.61
N PRO A 105 -14.74 -0.65 -15.75
CA PRO A 105 -14.64 -1.80 -14.87
C PRO A 105 -14.47 -3.11 -15.64
N LEU A 106 -13.74 -4.06 -15.07
CA LEU A 106 -13.53 -5.34 -15.74
C LEU A 106 -14.86 -6.11 -15.85
N GLY A 107 -15.09 -6.75 -17.00
CA GLY A 107 -16.35 -7.44 -17.29
C GLY A 107 -17.55 -6.53 -17.58
N LYS A 108 -17.39 -5.19 -17.56
CA LYS A 108 -18.45 -4.22 -17.86
C LYS A 108 -17.99 -3.20 -18.91
N PRO A 109 -17.74 -3.62 -20.17
CA PRO A 109 -17.12 -2.78 -21.20
C PRO A 109 -17.93 -1.53 -21.58
N ASN A 110 -19.25 -1.56 -21.37
CA ASN A 110 -20.15 -0.44 -21.64
C ASN A 110 -20.37 0.47 -20.42
N SER A 111 -19.66 0.24 -19.32
CA SER A 111 -19.75 1.05 -18.10
C SER A 111 -18.52 1.92 -17.96
N PHE A 112 -18.75 3.23 -17.83
CA PHE A 112 -17.71 4.21 -17.53
C PHE A 112 -17.95 4.75 -16.13
N VAL A 113 -16.95 4.64 -15.26
CA VAL A 113 -17.02 5.18 -13.90
C VAL A 113 -16.01 6.30 -13.77
N ARG A 114 -16.50 7.50 -13.50
CA ARG A 114 -15.66 8.63 -13.11
C ARG A 114 -15.38 8.58 -11.62
N VAL A 115 -14.10 8.58 -11.26
CA VAL A 115 -13.65 8.55 -9.86
C VAL A 115 -13.93 9.91 -9.21
N PRO A 116 -14.73 9.96 -8.12
CA PRO A 116 -15.03 11.20 -7.42
C PRO A 116 -13.80 11.85 -6.78
N LYS A 117 -13.91 13.13 -6.41
CA LYS A 117 -12.90 13.81 -5.61
C LYS A 117 -12.70 13.06 -4.28
N GLY A 118 -11.45 12.92 -3.84
CA GLY A 118 -11.11 12.25 -2.58
C GLY A 118 -11.27 10.73 -2.61
N HIS A 119 -11.57 10.13 -3.77
CA HIS A 119 -11.71 8.70 -3.96
C HIS A 119 -10.68 8.16 -4.95
N CYS A 120 -10.44 6.85 -4.93
CA CYS A 120 -9.64 6.13 -5.90
C CYS A 120 -10.35 4.85 -6.34
N TRP A 121 -9.99 4.34 -7.50
CA TRP A 121 -10.38 3.00 -7.95
C TRP A 121 -9.25 2.02 -7.67
N VAL A 122 -9.53 0.95 -6.94
CA VAL A 122 -8.57 -0.09 -6.54
C VAL A 122 -8.97 -1.46 -7.06
N GLU A 123 -7.99 -2.21 -7.57
CA GLU A 123 -8.17 -3.57 -8.09
C GLU A 123 -7.03 -4.50 -7.68
N GLY A 124 -7.31 -5.79 -7.58
CA GLY A 124 -6.28 -6.83 -7.48
C GLY A 124 -5.52 -6.99 -8.79
N ASP A 125 -4.27 -7.44 -8.74
CA ASP A 125 -3.49 -7.78 -9.94
C ASP A 125 -3.88 -9.14 -10.54
N GLU A 126 -4.42 -10.03 -9.70
CA GLU A 126 -5.01 -11.28 -10.15
C GLU A 126 -6.43 -11.04 -10.65
N SER A 127 -6.84 -11.79 -11.68
CA SER A 127 -8.13 -11.64 -12.36
C SER A 127 -9.33 -12.06 -11.48
N PHE A 128 -9.07 -12.66 -10.32
CA PHE A 128 -10.09 -13.06 -9.38
C PHE A 128 -10.62 -11.84 -8.60
N HIS A 129 -11.85 -11.41 -8.93
CA HIS A 129 -12.54 -10.19 -8.45
C HIS A 129 -12.94 -10.17 -6.96
N SER A 130 -12.20 -10.82 -6.06
CA SER A 130 -12.56 -10.82 -4.66
C SER A 130 -12.27 -9.46 -4.00
N GLY A 131 -13.34 -8.74 -3.67
CA GLY A 131 -13.31 -7.52 -2.86
C GLY A 131 -12.52 -6.37 -3.49
N ASP A 132 -12.87 -5.96 -4.71
CA ASP A 132 -12.30 -4.79 -5.38
C ASP A 132 -13.36 -3.74 -5.77
N SER A 133 -12.92 -2.64 -6.39
CA SER A 133 -13.81 -1.53 -6.77
C SER A 133 -14.85 -1.91 -7.83
N SER A 134 -14.67 -3.01 -8.55
CA SER A 134 -15.69 -3.52 -9.48
C SER A 134 -16.95 -4.00 -8.74
N SER A 135 -16.78 -4.38 -7.46
CA SER A 135 -17.85 -4.85 -6.57
C SER A 135 -18.49 -3.72 -5.76
N PHE A 136 -17.68 -2.88 -5.09
CA PHE A 136 -18.19 -1.84 -4.17
C PHE A 136 -18.08 -0.39 -4.71
N GLY A 137 -17.48 -0.19 -5.90
CA GLY A 137 -17.27 1.13 -6.50
C GLY A 137 -15.99 1.83 -6.04
N PRO A 138 -15.84 3.15 -6.31
CA PRO A 138 -14.70 3.93 -5.85
C PRO A 138 -14.57 3.97 -4.32
N VAL A 139 -13.33 3.95 -3.81
CA VAL A 139 -13.03 3.92 -2.38
C VAL A 139 -12.49 5.27 -1.92
N SER A 140 -12.93 5.74 -0.75
CA SER A 140 -12.36 6.94 -0.13
C SER A 140 -10.87 6.76 0.16
N LEU A 141 -10.05 7.76 -0.19
CA LEU A 141 -8.63 7.77 0.14
C LEU A 141 -8.38 7.68 1.66
N ALA A 142 -9.35 8.10 2.49
CA ALA A 142 -9.26 8.01 3.94
C ALA A 142 -9.30 6.57 4.49
N LEU A 143 -9.76 5.60 3.68
CA LEU A 143 -9.75 4.18 4.07
C LEU A 143 -8.36 3.53 3.90
N ILE A 144 -7.44 4.19 3.19
CA ILE A 144 -6.08 3.71 2.99
C ILE A 144 -5.28 3.84 4.28
N ARG A 145 -4.66 2.73 4.70
CA ARG A 145 -3.87 2.61 5.93
C ARG A 145 -2.36 2.60 5.67
N GLY A 146 -1.94 2.21 4.47
CA GLY A 146 -0.53 2.20 4.13
C GLY A 146 -0.29 1.98 2.64
N ARG A 147 0.87 2.41 2.17
CA ARG A 147 1.38 2.13 0.82
C ARG A 147 2.53 1.14 0.90
N ALA A 148 2.45 0.05 0.17
CA ALA A 148 3.52 -0.92 0.03
C ALA A 148 4.67 -0.34 -0.79
N LEU A 149 5.88 -0.38 -0.23
CA LEU A 149 7.10 0.09 -0.88
C LEU A 149 7.81 -1.05 -1.60
N THR A 150 8.18 -2.09 -0.85
CA THR A 150 8.93 -3.24 -1.37
C THR A 150 8.77 -4.45 -0.44
N PRO A 151 8.81 -5.68 -0.96
CA PRO A 151 9.02 -6.86 -0.13
C PRO A 151 10.39 -6.82 0.55
N VAL A 152 10.44 -7.27 1.80
CA VAL A 152 11.65 -7.45 2.61
C VAL A 152 11.87 -8.93 2.99
N TRP A 153 10.87 -9.77 2.78
CA TRP A 153 10.95 -11.22 2.94
C TRP A 153 9.97 -11.88 1.96
N PRO A 154 10.26 -13.07 1.39
CA PRO A 154 11.51 -13.86 1.56
C PRO A 154 12.74 -13.17 0.94
N PRO A 155 13.98 -13.56 1.32
CA PRO A 155 15.20 -12.87 0.87
C PRO A 155 15.35 -12.85 -0.65
N SER A 156 14.85 -13.88 -1.35
CA SER A 156 14.82 -13.96 -2.82
C SER A 156 14.00 -12.86 -3.48
N ARG A 157 13.15 -12.16 -2.72
CA ARG A 157 12.26 -11.09 -3.19
C ARG A 157 12.58 -9.72 -2.59
N PHE A 158 13.62 -9.63 -1.77
CA PHE A 158 14.01 -8.38 -1.16
C PHE A 158 14.27 -7.32 -2.24
N GLY A 159 13.62 -6.17 -2.12
CA GLY A 159 13.78 -5.06 -3.07
C GLY A 159 12.98 -5.18 -4.37
N ALA A 160 12.11 -6.19 -4.52
CA ALA A 160 11.30 -6.32 -5.73
C ALA A 160 10.38 -5.10 -5.95
N SER A 161 10.37 -4.58 -7.17
CA SER A 161 9.54 -3.42 -7.51
C SER A 161 8.05 -3.76 -7.45
N LEU A 162 7.31 -2.99 -6.67
CA LEU A 162 5.85 -2.99 -6.67
C LEU A 162 5.28 -1.81 -7.47
N ALA A 163 6.14 -0.95 -8.02
CA ALA A 163 5.74 0.26 -8.71
C ALA A 163 5.19 -0.04 -10.11
N GLY A 164 4.25 0.80 -10.53
CA GLY A 164 3.69 0.77 -11.88
C GLY A 164 2.33 0.09 -11.97
N LEU A 165 1.67 0.33 -13.10
CA LEU A 165 0.37 -0.26 -13.44
C LEU A 165 0.57 -1.20 -14.63
N PRO A 166 0.12 -2.47 -14.57
CA PRO A 166 0.16 -3.37 -15.72
C PRO A 166 -0.52 -2.76 -16.96
N GLU A 167 0.01 -3.03 -18.17
CA GLU A 167 -0.49 -2.45 -19.42
C GLU A 167 -1.99 -2.70 -19.66
N TRP A 168 -2.46 -3.90 -19.35
CA TRP A 168 -3.88 -4.26 -19.50
C TRP A 168 -4.81 -3.50 -18.54
N LYS A 169 -4.27 -2.93 -17.46
CA LYS A 169 -5.01 -2.00 -16.58
C LYS A 169 -4.94 -0.58 -17.11
N LYS A 170 -3.79 -0.13 -17.61
CA LYS A 170 -3.63 1.20 -18.22
C LYS A 170 -4.60 1.43 -19.38
N SER A 171 -4.83 0.41 -20.20
CA SER A 171 -5.73 0.49 -21.36
C SER A 171 -7.19 0.78 -21.00
N ARG A 172 -7.60 0.57 -19.74
CA ARG A 172 -8.96 0.81 -19.24
C ARG A 172 -9.13 2.13 -18.49
N VAL A 173 -8.05 2.89 -18.29
CA VAL A 173 -8.07 4.13 -17.52
C VAL A 173 -7.81 5.33 -18.42
N TYR A 174 -8.62 6.36 -18.26
CA TYR A 174 -8.49 7.64 -18.95
C TYR A 174 -8.15 8.73 -17.93
N ALA A 175 -6.94 9.29 -18.04
CA ALA A 175 -6.47 10.38 -17.20
C ALA A 175 -7.35 11.62 -17.39
N ASN A 176 -7.93 12.11 -16.29
CA ASN A 176 -8.87 13.25 -16.30
C ASN A 176 -10.04 13.10 -17.30
N GLY A 177 -10.33 11.87 -17.76
CA GLY A 177 -11.39 11.57 -18.72
C GLY A 177 -11.08 11.85 -20.20
N SER A 178 -9.84 12.20 -20.58
CA SER A 178 -9.49 12.49 -21.98
C SER A 178 -8.49 11.51 -22.59
N HIS A 179 -7.31 11.35 -22.00
CA HIS A 179 -6.21 10.56 -22.57
C HIS A 179 -6.12 9.19 -21.90
N ARG A 180 -5.98 8.12 -22.69
CA ARG A 180 -5.79 6.77 -22.15
C ARG A 180 -4.40 6.65 -21.53
N LEU A 181 -4.27 6.01 -20.36
CA LEU A 181 -2.98 5.89 -19.68
C LEU A 181 -1.94 5.05 -20.44
N SER A 182 -2.36 4.20 -21.37
CA SER A 182 -1.44 3.45 -22.23
C SER A 182 -0.80 4.28 -23.33
N GLU A 183 -1.29 5.50 -23.56
CA GLU A 183 -0.81 6.42 -24.61
C GLU A 183 0.07 7.55 -24.05
N LEU A 184 0.29 7.55 -22.73
CA LEU A 184 1.12 8.51 -21.98
C LEU A 184 2.43 7.85 -21.54
#